data_AF-A0A932GV18-F1
#
_entry.id   AF-A0A932GV18-F1
#
_cell.length_a   1.000
_cell.length_b   1.000
_cell.length_c   1.000
_cell.angle_alpha   90.00
_cell.angle_beta   90.00
_cell.angle_gamma   90.00
#
_symmetry.space_group_name_H-M   'P 1'
#
loop_
_entity.id
_entity.type
_entity.pdbx_description
1 polymer ?
#
loop_
_entity_poly.entity_id
_entity_poly.type
_entity_poly.pdbx_seq_one_letter_code
_entity_poly.pdbx_strand_id
1 'polypeptide(L)' 'MRREWLSSLAKTTCAAQASSKEEARKVGIKAATEQCADLREHGVRYFHFYTLSQGDVVFQIVSNFGLQHPGQKRLEVQHS' A
#
# COMPACT_ATOMS: atom_id res chain seq x y z
N MET A 1 24.01 -9.00 -4.98
CA MET A 1 23.36 -8.16 -3.96
C MET A 1 22.97 -6.75 -4.42
N ARG A 2 23.54 -6.16 -5.51
CA ARG A 2 23.17 -4.82 -6.02
C ARG A 2 22.25 -4.78 -7.27
N ARG A 3 21.86 -5.94 -7.82
CA ARG A 3 21.14 -6.03 -9.11
C ARG A 3 19.61 -6.15 -8.99
N GLU A 4 19.08 -6.59 -7.86
CA GLU A 4 17.62 -6.78 -7.66
C GLU A 4 16.89 -5.45 -7.39
N TRP A 5 17.58 -4.44 -6.85
CA TRP A 5 16.97 -3.13 -6.57
C TRP A 5 16.67 -2.31 -7.84
N LEU A 6 17.32 -2.59 -8.96
CA LEU A 6 17.08 -1.87 -10.22
C LEU A 6 15.71 -2.23 -10.84
N SER A 7 15.20 -3.44 -10.63
CA SER A 7 13.83 -3.79 -11.04
C SER A 7 12.78 -3.09 -10.15
N SER A 8 13.08 -2.92 -8.86
CA SER A 8 12.24 -2.19 -7.91
C SER A 8 12.16 -0.69 -8.23
N LEU A 9 13.26 -0.09 -8.69
CA LEU A 9 13.27 1.30 -9.18
C LEU A 9 12.37 1.49 -10.40
N ALA A 10 12.33 0.53 -11.34
CA ALA A 10 11.41 0.59 -12.49
C ALA A 10 9.93 0.65 -12.07
N LYS A 11 9.54 -0.04 -10.99
CA LYS A 11 8.18 0.02 -10.44
C LYS A 11 7.85 1.38 -9.81
N THR A 12 8.86 2.05 -9.25
CA THR A 12 8.69 3.36 -8.59
C THR A 12 8.49 4.48 -9.63
N THR A 13 9.11 4.35 -10.81
CA THR A 13 8.97 5.31 -11.92
C THR A 13 7.58 5.33 -12.56
N CYS A 14 6.84 4.23 -12.52
CA CYS A 14 5.48 4.16 -13.10
C CYS A 14 4.49 5.12 -12.43
N ALA A 15 4.65 5.42 -11.14
CA ALA A 15 3.80 6.40 -10.45
C ALA A 15 4.06 7.84 -10.91
N ALA A 16 5.30 8.14 -11.34
CA ALA A 16 5.67 9.46 -11.85
C ALA A 16 5.17 9.73 -13.28
N GLN A 17 4.76 8.69 -14.03
CA GLN A 17 4.20 8.81 -15.38
C GLN A 17 2.66 8.80 -15.41
N ALA A 18 2.00 8.78 -14.25
CA ALA A 18 0.54 8.78 -14.20
C ALA A 18 -0.04 10.09 -14.76
N SER A 19 -0.90 9.97 -15.77
CA SER A 19 -1.50 11.12 -16.47
C SER A 19 -2.61 11.82 -15.66
N SER A 20 -3.07 11.22 -14.57
CA SER A 20 -4.10 11.78 -13.68
C SER A 20 -3.89 11.39 -12.22
N LYS A 21 -4.50 12.15 -11.31
CA LYS A 21 -4.47 11.85 -9.86
C LYS A 21 -5.07 10.49 -9.53
N GLU A 22 -6.11 10.08 -10.25
CA GLU A 22 -6.75 8.78 -10.04
C GLU A 22 -5.86 7.62 -10.49
N GLU A 23 -5.19 7.77 -11.63
CA GLU A 23 -4.22 6.76 -12.08
C GLU A 23 -3.00 6.69 -11.16
N ALA A 24 -2.52 7.84 -10.66
CA ALA A 24 -1.45 7.87 -9.67
C ALA A 24 -1.87 7.14 -8.38
N ARG A 25 -3.12 7.32 -7.93
CA ARG A 25 -3.69 6.62 -6.77
C ARG A 25 -3.70 5.10 -6.99
N LYS A 26 -4.21 4.63 -8.13
CA LYS A 26 -4.27 3.18 -8.46
C LYS A 26 -2.87 2.56 -8.55
N VAL A 27 -1.95 3.21 -9.27
CA VAL A 27 -0.57 2.75 -9.41
C VAL A 27 0.13 2.71 -8.05
N GLY A 28 -0.06 3.74 -7.22
CA GLY A 28 0.47 3.80 -5.87
C GLY A 28 -0.02 2.66 -4.98
N ILE A 29 -1.34 2.36 -4.99
CA ILE A 29 -1.92 1.24 -4.25
C ILE A 29 -1.32 -0.09 -4.71
N LYS A 30 -1.23 -0.31 -6.02
CA LYS A 30 -0.65 -1.54 -6.59
C LYS A 30 0.81 -1.70 -6.17
N ALA A 31 1.61 -0.65 -6.33
CA ALA A 31 3.03 -0.65 -5.97
C ALA A 31 3.24 -0.92 -4.48
N ALA A 32 2.49 -0.24 -3.61
CA ALA A 32 2.57 -0.43 -2.17
C ALA A 32 2.14 -1.85 -1.74
N THR A 33 1.11 -2.41 -2.39
CA THR A 33 0.66 -3.80 -2.15
C THR A 33 1.78 -4.80 -2.50
N GLU A 34 2.41 -4.64 -3.67
CA GLU A 34 3.53 -5.50 -4.09
C GLU A 34 4.73 -5.38 -3.15
N GLN A 35 5.07 -4.16 -2.71
CA GLN A 35 6.15 -3.93 -1.74
C GLN A 35 5.86 -4.60 -0.40
N CYS A 36 4.62 -4.52 0.10
CA CYS A 36 4.26 -5.20 1.34
C CYS A 36 4.35 -6.72 1.22
N ALA A 37 4.00 -7.28 0.05
CA ALA A 37 4.13 -8.71 -0.22
C ALA A 37 5.59 -9.17 -0.21
N ASP A 38 6.45 -8.44 -0.92
CA ASP A 38 7.89 -8.71 -0.95
C ASP A 38 8.51 -8.63 0.45
N LEU A 39 8.20 -7.58 1.21
CA LEU A 39 8.70 -7.43 2.58
C LEU A 39 8.23 -8.55 3.51
N ARG A 40 6.99 -9.02 3.36
CA ARG A 40 6.46 -10.14 4.16
C ARG A 40 7.12 -11.46 3.81
N GLU A 41 7.39 -11.71 2.53
CA GLU A 41 8.17 -12.88 2.09
C GLU A 41 9.57 -12.88 2.72
N HIS A 42 10.16 -11.69 2.90
CA HIS A 42 11.42 -11.49 3.61
C HIS A 42 11.29 -11.45 5.15
N GLY A 43 10.15 -11.84 5.72
CA GLY A 43 9.97 -12.04 7.17
C GLY A 43 9.52 -10.82 7.96
N VAL A 44 9.17 -9.70 7.32
CA VAL A 44 8.58 -8.54 8.00
C VAL A 44 7.17 -8.87 8.48
N ARG A 45 6.91 -8.69 9.77
CA ARG A 45 5.61 -9.02 10.41
C ARG A 45 4.71 -7.81 10.67
N TYR A 46 5.28 -6.60 10.74
CA TYR A 46 4.56 -5.39 11.12
C TYR A 46 4.78 -4.28 10.11
N PHE A 47 3.71 -3.56 9.79
CA PHE A 47 3.72 -2.43 8.86
C PHE A 47 3.19 -1.18 9.55
N HIS A 48 3.87 -0.07 9.35
CA HIS A 48 3.41 1.26 9.78
C HIS A 48 3.17 2.12 8.53
N PHE A 49 1.93 2.55 8.33
CA PHE A 49 1.54 3.33 7.17
C PHE A 49 1.45 4.81 7.52
N TYR A 50 2.16 5.65 6.78
CA TYR A 50 1.96 7.09 6.80
C TYR A 50 0.76 7.44 5.93
N THR A 51 -0.41 7.56 6.57
CA THR A 51 -1.71 7.72 5.88
C THR A 51 -1.92 9.10 5.30
N LEU A 52 -1.27 10.16 5.84
CA LEU A 52 -1.47 11.55 5.42
C LEU A 52 -2.97 11.93 5.31
N SER A 53 -3.77 11.52 6.31
CA SER A 53 -5.23 11.69 6.38
C SER A 53 -6.04 10.95 5.29
N GLN A 54 -5.42 10.06 4.51
CA GLN A 54 -6.04 9.24 3.46
C GLN A 54 -6.14 7.77 3.91
N GLY A 55 -6.98 7.54 4.93
CA GLY A 55 -7.15 6.20 5.52
C GLY A 55 -7.79 5.18 4.55
N ASP A 56 -8.57 5.65 3.58
CA ASP A 56 -9.21 4.84 2.53
C ASP A 56 -8.19 4.12 1.64
N VAL A 57 -7.12 4.81 1.26
CA VAL A 57 -6.03 4.26 0.43
C VAL A 57 -5.32 3.12 1.17
N VAL A 58 -4.98 3.35 2.44
CA VAL A 58 -4.31 2.34 3.27
C VAL A 58 -5.21 1.15 3.53
N PHE A 59 -6.50 1.37 3.78
CA PHE A 59 -7.46 0.29 3.93
C PHE A 59 -7.53 -0.59 2.67
N GLN A 60 -7.50 0.01 1.49
CA GLN A 60 -7.48 -0.71 0.22
C GLN A 60 -6.22 -1.58 0.06
N ILE A 61 -5.04 -1.06 0.42
CA ILE A 61 -3.78 -1.83 0.41
C ILE A 61 -3.86 -3.03 1.36
N VAL A 62 -4.31 -2.81 2.60
CA VAL A 62 -4.45 -3.87 3.62
C VAL A 62 -5.49 -4.92 3.20
N SER A 63 -6.59 -4.49 2.57
CA SER A 63 -7.64 -5.37 2.02
C SER A 63 -7.10 -6.28 0.94
N ASN A 64 -6.36 -5.70 -0.03
CA ASN A 64 -5.72 -6.47 -1.11
C ASN A 64 -4.72 -7.49 -0.56
N PHE A 65 -4.13 -7.18 0.60
CA PHE A 65 -3.12 -8.00 1.25
C PHE A 65 -3.71 -9.10 2.16
N GLY A 66 -5.03 -9.16 2.31
CA GLY A 66 -5.72 -10.19 3.10
C GLY A 66 -5.44 -10.11 4.60
N LEU A 67 -4.94 -8.98 5.11
CA LEU A 67 -4.69 -8.75 6.53
C LEU A 67 -5.93 -8.29 7.31
N GLN A 68 -7.11 -8.33 6.68
CA GLN A 68 -8.35 -7.99 7.36
C GLN A 68 -8.70 -9.11 8.35
N HIS A 69 -8.80 -8.74 9.63
CA HIS A 69 -9.45 -9.60 10.60
C HIS A 69 -10.96 -9.61 10.29
N PRO A 70 -11.59 -10.78 10.06
CA PRO A 70 -13.00 -10.88 9.68
C PRO A 70 -14.01 -10.43 10.76
N GLY A 71 -13.57 -9.72 11.80
CA GLY A 71 -14.40 -9.35 12.96
C GLY A 71 -14.31 -7.89 13.43
N GLN A 72 -13.46 -7.04 12.87
CA GLN A 72 -13.41 -5.62 13.27
C GLN A 72 -14.23 -4.76 12.32
N LYS A 73 -15.48 -4.47 12.70
CA LYS A 73 -16.26 -3.39 12.09
C LYS A 73 -15.56 -2.06 12.40
N ARG A 74 -15.53 -1.18 11.41
CA ARG A 74 -15.12 0.22 11.53
C ARG A 74 -15.86 0.83 12.71
N LEU A 75 -15.14 1.25 13.76
CA LEU A 75 -15.73 2.05 14.82
C LEU A 75 -16.12 3.38 14.20
N GLU A 76 -17.43 3.64 14.08
CA GLU A 76 -17.92 4.97 13.75
C GLU A 76 -17.56 5.88 14.91
N VAL A 77 -16.58 6.76 14.68
CA VAL A 77 -16.24 7.81 15.64
C VAL A 77 -17.37 8.83 15.56
N GLN A 78 -18.35 8.68 16.45
CA GLN A 78 -19.38 9.69 16.69
C GLN A 78 -18.66 10.96 17.14
N HIS A 79 -18.58 11.94 16.24
CA HIS A 79 -18.23 13.30 16.61
C HIS A 79 -19.40 13.86 17.40
N SER A 80 -19.17 14.13 18.68
CA SER A 80 -20.08 14.84 19.59
C SER A 80 -19.94 16.35 19.40
#